data_AF-G4YYJ9-F1
#
_entry.id   AF-G4YYJ9-F1
#
_cell.length_a   1.000
_cell.length_b   1.000
_cell.length_c   1.000
_cell.angle_alpha   90.00
_cell.angle_beta   90.00
_cell.angle_gamma   90.00
#
_symmetry.space_group_name_H-M   'P 1'
#
loop_
_entity.id
_entity.type
_entity.pdbx_description
1 polymer ?
#
loop_
_entity_poly.entity_id
_entity_poly.type
_entity_poly.pdbx_seq_one_letter_code
_entity_poly.pdbx_strand_id
1 'polypeptide(L)'
;MATTTSSAEPLVVGVIFPAKKIARLQEVLDVEADGVRFVLIDLEAATPAGGCATDAELQAAVEGFAARYGPLDALLHKLAHDMVFAGLGDERAACRVRLVQEFVRRHPSVRVVDPIDSVRLLTDRHAACRMLQTLQQQADEEEDDAEQVQRFKGPNFRVVESPQQFQTLLAELDAGRTRLPLICKSVEACGALAAVGVNAGRSGS
;
A
#
# COMPACT_ATOMS: atom_id res chain seq x y z
N MET A 1 44.89 19.30 12.43
CA MET A 1 44.39 17.95 12.76
C MET A 1 43.43 17.56 11.65
N ALA A 2 43.84 16.64 10.78
CA ALA A 2 42.99 16.13 9.71
C ALA A 2 41.98 15.16 10.34
N THR A 3 40.69 15.49 10.25
CA THR A 3 39.60 14.57 10.57
C THR A 3 39.58 13.51 9.47
N THR A 4 40.13 12.33 9.77
CA THR A 4 39.92 11.12 8.97
C THR A 4 38.46 10.73 9.09
N THR A 5 37.62 11.19 8.16
CA THR A 5 36.33 10.57 7.89
C THR A 5 36.61 9.20 7.33
N SER A 6 36.47 8.17 8.17
CA SER A 6 36.28 6.79 7.70
C SER A 6 35.07 6.80 6.78
N SER A 7 35.25 6.77 5.46
CA SER A 7 34.14 6.66 4.53
C SER A 7 33.57 5.24 4.65
N ALA A 8 32.62 5.07 5.57
CA ALA A 8 31.79 3.88 5.59
C ALA A 8 31.15 3.73 4.20
N GLU A 9 31.00 2.48 3.73
CA GLU A 9 30.24 2.23 2.50
C GLU A 9 28.85 2.85 2.63
N PRO A 10 28.33 3.49 1.56
CA PRO A 10 27.06 4.15 1.62
C PRO A 10 25.94 3.13 1.79
N LEU A 11 24.93 3.48 2.60
CA LEU A 11 23.72 2.70 2.76
C LEU A 11 22.94 2.68 1.44
N VAL A 12 22.63 1.50 0.93
CA VAL A 12 21.98 1.29 -0.36
C VAL A 12 20.47 1.11 -0.17
N VAL A 13 19.68 2.08 -0.64
CA VAL A 13 18.22 2.06 -0.56
C VAL A 13 17.61 1.78 -1.93
N GLY A 14 16.99 0.62 -2.08
CA GLY A 14 16.15 0.33 -3.25
C GLY A 14 14.85 1.13 -3.18
N VAL A 15 14.45 1.75 -4.29
CA VAL A 15 13.24 2.59 -4.35
C VAL A 15 12.29 2.10 -5.43
N ILE A 16 11.09 1.68 -5.04
CA ILE A 16 10.01 1.30 -5.95
C ILE A 16 8.94 2.39 -5.95
N PHE A 17 8.88 3.18 -7.03
CA PHE A 17 7.82 4.16 -7.23
C PHE A 17 7.13 4.01 -8.60
N PRO A 18 5.85 4.40 -8.71
CA PRO A 18 5.20 4.50 -10.01
C PRO A 18 5.95 5.48 -10.93
N ALA A 19 6.03 5.17 -12.23
CA ALA A 19 6.73 5.98 -13.24
C ALA A 19 6.42 7.49 -13.16
N LYS A 20 5.15 7.85 -12.89
CA LYS A 20 4.70 9.24 -12.77
C LYS A 20 5.34 10.02 -11.59
N LYS A 21 5.87 9.33 -10.57
CA LYS A 21 6.59 9.93 -9.43
C LYS A 21 8.09 10.00 -9.67
N ILE A 22 8.64 9.10 -10.48
CA ILE A 22 10.08 8.98 -10.74
C ILE A 22 10.63 10.24 -11.39
N ALA A 23 9.92 10.83 -12.37
CA ALA A 23 10.40 12.02 -13.09
C ALA A 23 10.69 13.23 -12.19
N ARG A 24 10.05 13.33 -11.01
CA ARG A 24 10.29 14.41 -10.04
C ARG A 24 11.36 14.05 -9.00
N LEU A 25 11.78 12.79 -8.95
CA LEU A 25 12.73 12.27 -7.96
C LEU A 25 14.08 11.89 -8.56
N GLN A 26 14.21 11.81 -9.89
CA GLN A 26 15.46 11.45 -10.57
C GLN A 26 16.67 12.27 -10.11
N GLU A 27 16.52 13.59 -9.96
CA GLU A 27 17.59 14.48 -9.48
C GLU A 27 18.10 14.13 -8.07
N VAL A 28 17.27 13.48 -7.25
CA VAL A 28 17.63 13.04 -5.89
C VAL A 28 18.11 11.59 -5.88
N LEU A 29 17.62 10.77 -6.81
CA LEU A 29 17.93 9.33 -6.87
C LEU A 29 19.31 9.05 -7.49
N ASP A 30 19.86 9.98 -8.29
CA ASP A 30 21.16 9.84 -8.94
C ASP A 30 22.34 10.38 -8.09
N VAL A 31 22.05 10.90 -6.89
CA VAL A 31 23.06 11.51 -6.01
C VAL A 31 23.29 10.62 -4.80
N GLU A 32 24.56 10.31 -4.53
CA GLU A 32 24.98 9.81 -3.22
C GLU A 32 25.21 11.02 -2.30
N ALA A 33 24.42 11.12 -1.24
CA ALA A 33 24.50 12.20 -0.27
C ALA A 33 24.32 11.64 1.14
N ASP A 34 25.01 12.24 2.10
CA ASP A 34 24.92 11.88 3.53
C ASP A 34 25.17 10.39 3.82
N GLY A 35 25.98 9.72 2.99
CA GLY A 35 26.27 8.30 3.10
C GLY A 35 25.13 7.38 2.69
N VAL A 36 24.18 7.87 1.88
CA VAL A 36 23.06 7.10 1.33
C VAL A 36 23.11 7.13 -0.20
N ARG A 37 22.92 5.97 -0.81
CA ARG A 37 22.82 5.79 -2.26
C ARG A 37 21.47 5.15 -2.58
N PHE A 38 20.68 5.83 -3.42
CA PHE A 38 19.41 5.27 -3.89
C PHE A 38 19.61 4.44 -5.15
N VAL A 39 18.84 3.36 -5.27
CA VAL A 39 18.78 2.51 -6.47
C VAL A 39 17.32 2.46 -6.91
N LEU A 40 17.02 3.07 -8.05
CA LEU A 40 15.68 2.99 -8.61
C LEU A 40 15.39 1.59 -9.12
N ILE A 41 14.32 0.98 -8.61
CA ILE A 41 13.88 -0.35 -8.99
C ILE A 41 12.69 -0.23 -9.95
N ASP A 42 12.93 -0.63 -11.20
CA ASP A 42 11.88 -0.82 -12.18
C ASP A 42 11.32 -2.25 -12.04
N LEU A 43 10.13 -2.35 -11.45
CA LEU A 43 9.45 -3.63 -11.29
C LEU A 43 8.92 -4.18 -12.61
N GLU A 44 8.59 -3.34 -13.59
CA GLU A 44 8.15 -3.84 -14.90
C GLU A 44 9.31 -4.54 -15.61
N ALA A 45 10.50 -3.93 -15.58
CA ALA A 45 11.71 -4.54 -16.15
C ALA A 45 12.22 -5.76 -15.35
N ALA A 46 11.86 -5.87 -14.06
CA ALA A 46 12.22 -7.01 -13.21
C ALA A 46 11.20 -8.16 -13.26
N THR A 47 10.07 -7.97 -13.94
CA THR A 47 8.98 -8.94 -14.00
C THR A 47 8.84 -9.51 -15.41
N PRO A 48 8.58 -10.82 -15.58
CA PRO A 48 8.33 -11.39 -16.91
C PRO A 48 7.12 -10.75 -17.59
N ALA A 49 7.17 -10.61 -18.92
CA ALA A 49 6.16 -9.87 -19.67
C ALA A 49 4.72 -10.37 -19.48
N GLY A 50 4.53 -11.67 -19.23
CA GLY A 50 3.24 -12.32 -18.98
C GLY A 50 2.85 -12.47 -17.51
N GLY A 51 3.63 -11.94 -16.55
CA GLY A 51 3.47 -12.24 -15.13
C GLY A 51 4.24 -13.51 -14.71
N CYS A 52 3.90 -14.06 -13.54
CA CYS A 52 4.57 -15.21 -12.92
C CYS A 52 3.53 -16.32 -12.80
N ALA A 53 3.32 -17.09 -13.87
CA ALA A 53 2.31 -18.15 -13.89
C ALA A 53 2.74 -19.34 -13.01
N THR A 54 4.05 -19.53 -12.85
CA THR A 54 4.64 -20.62 -12.07
C THR A 54 5.60 -20.11 -10.98
N ASP A 55 5.83 -20.94 -9.97
CA ASP A 55 6.81 -20.63 -8.92
C ASP A 55 8.24 -20.61 -9.46
N ALA A 56 8.55 -21.40 -10.49
CA ALA A 56 9.86 -21.38 -11.14
C ALA A 56 10.15 -20.03 -11.81
N GLU A 57 9.17 -19.45 -12.51
CA GLU A 57 9.28 -18.11 -13.09
C GLU A 57 9.44 -17.04 -12.02
N LEU A 58 8.70 -17.16 -10.92
CA LEU A 58 8.85 -16.24 -9.78
C LEU A 58 10.26 -16.32 -9.18
N GLN A 59 10.81 -17.51 -8.97
CA GLN A 59 12.16 -17.67 -8.41
C GLN A 59 13.23 -17.12 -9.36
N ALA A 60 13.11 -17.38 -10.66
CA ALA A 60 14.01 -16.80 -11.66
C ALA A 60 13.93 -15.26 -11.68
N ALA A 61 12.72 -14.70 -11.53
CA ALA A 61 12.54 -13.25 -11.43
C ALA A 61 13.18 -12.67 -10.16
N VAL A 62 13.09 -13.36 -9.02
CA VAL A 62 13.73 -12.94 -7.76
C VAL A 62 15.25 -12.96 -7.86
N GLU A 63 15.82 -13.97 -8.51
CA GLU A 63 17.26 -14.04 -8.77
C GLU A 63 17.71 -12.94 -9.73
N GLY A 64 16.95 -12.72 -10.81
CA GLY A 64 17.17 -11.60 -11.73
C GLY A 64 17.08 -10.25 -11.05
N PHE A 65 16.14 -10.07 -10.11
CA PHE A 65 15.99 -8.86 -9.31
C PHE A 65 17.25 -8.60 -8.48
N ALA A 66 17.72 -9.58 -7.71
CA ALA A 66 18.91 -9.45 -6.88
C ALA A 66 20.18 -9.19 -7.71
N ALA A 67 20.32 -9.90 -8.84
CA ALA A 67 21.44 -9.71 -9.76
C ALA A 67 21.44 -8.31 -10.40
N ARG A 68 20.26 -7.77 -10.71
CA ARG A 68 20.11 -6.47 -11.39
C ARG A 68 20.35 -5.28 -10.47
N TYR A 69 19.82 -5.33 -9.25
CA TYR A 69 19.83 -4.19 -8.34
C TYR A 69 20.90 -4.29 -7.25
N GLY A 70 21.55 -5.46 -7.11
CA GLY A 70 22.59 -5.70 -6.13
C GLY A 70 22.04 -5.85 -4.70
N PRO A 71 22.93 -5.98 -3.70
CA PRO A 71 22.53 -6.00 -2.31
C PRO A 71 21.95 -4.64 -1.89
N LEU A 72 20.88 -4.71 -1.08
CA LEU A 72 20.19 -3.54 -0.54
C LEU A 72 20.24 -3.59 0.99
N ASP A 73 20.36 -2.44 1.63
CA ASP A 73 20.21 -2.31 3.09
C ASP A 73 18.75 -2.03 3.45
N ALA A 74 18.05 -1.29 2.59
CA ALA A 74 16.64 -0.99 2.75
C ALA A 74 15.88 -0.97 1.42
N LEU A 75 14.56 -1.15 1.51
CA LEU A 75 13.62 -1.06 0.40
C LEU A 75 12.51 -0.07 0.76
N LEU A 76 12.52 1.09 0.11
CA LEU A 76 11.44 2.06 0.14
C LEU A 76 10.47 1.76 -1.01
N HIS A 77 9.19 1.58 -0.73
CA HIS A 77 8.24 1.18 -1.78
C HIS A 77 6.89 1.87 -1.73
N LYS A 78 6.24 1.97 -2.90
CA LYS A 78 4.82 2.31 -3.02
C LYS A 78 4.06 1.29 -3.86
N LEU A 79 3.77 0.14 -3.25
CA LEU A 79 3.09 -1.00 -3.89
C LEU A 79 1.55 -0.96 -3.80
N ALA A 80 0.97 0.04 -3.12
CA ALA A 80 -0.46 0.06 -2.82
C ALA A 80 -1.37 -0.08 -4.06
N HIS A 81 -0.99 0.49 -5.21
CA HIS A 81 -1.75 0.31 -6.46
C HIS A 81 -1.68 -1.14 -6.97
N ASP A 82 -0.48 -1.73 -7.02
CA ASP A 82 -0.31 -3.11 -7.45
C ASP A 82 -1.04 -4.09 -6.52
N MET A 83 -1.05 -3.83 -5.21
CA MET A 83 -1.81 -4.62 -4.24
C MET A 83 -3.32 -4.58 -4.51
N VAL A 84 -3.88 -3.41 -4.81
CA VAL A 84 -5.31 -3.30 -5.14
C VAL A 84 -5.60 -3.98 -6.47
N PHE A 85 -4.82 -3.72 -7.52
CA PHE A 85 -5.04 -4.35 -8.83
C PHE A 85 -4.87 -5.87 -8.78
N ALA A 86 -3.92 -6.38 -8.00
CA ALA A 86 -3.78 -7.81 -7.75
C ALA A 86 -5.05 -8.40 -7.10
N GLY A 87 -5.62 -7.70 -6.11
CA GLY A 87 -6.90 -8.10 -5.48
C GLY A 87 -8.09 -8.08 -6.44
N LEU A 88 -8.02 -7.26 -7.49
CA LEU A 88 -9.02 -7.17 -8.56
C LEU A 88 -8.76 -8.13 -9.74
N GLY A 89 -7.75 -8.99 -9.63
CA GLY A 89 -7.44 -10.02 -10.65
C GLY A 89 -6.39 -9.64 -11.69
N ASP A 90 -5.65 -8.53 -11.53
CA ASP A 90 -4.51 -8.21 -12.39
C ASP A 90 -3.31 -9.13 -12.07
N GLU A 91 -3.07 -10.11 -12.93
CA GLU A 91 -2.00 -11.11 -12.78
C GLU A 91 -0.59 -10.49 -12.81
N ARG A 92 -0.39 -9.39 -13.55
CA ARG A 92 0.91 -8.72 -13.65
C ARG A 92 1.20 -7.96 -12.37
N ALA A 93 0.20 -7.26 -11.82
CA ALA A 93 0.29 -6.63 -10.51
C ALA A 93 0.50 -7.67 -9.40
N ALA A 94 -0.21 -8.80 -9.45
CA ALA A 94 -0.02 -9.90 -8.51
C ALA A 94 1.41 -10.46 -8.53
N CYS A 95 1.97 -10.69 -9.73
CA CYS A 95 3.35 -11.15 -9.88
C CYS A 95 4.37 -10.11 -9.36
N ARG A 96 4.18 -8.80 -9.62
CA ARG A 96 5.03 -7.75 -9.04
C ARG A 96 5.01 -7.74 -7.51
N VAL A 97 3.82 -7.85 -6.90
CA VAL A 97 3.69 -7.93 -5.43
C VAL A 97 4.38 -9.19 -4.89
N ARG A 98 4.14 -10.35 -5.51
CA ARG A 98 4.77 -11.63 -5.12
C ARG A 98 6.29 -11.57 -5.25
N LEU A 99 6.82 -10.96 -6.32
CA LEU A 99 8.26 -10.78 -6.55
C LEU A 99 8.90 -10.03 -5.38
N VAL A 100 8.33 -8.89 -4.98
CA VAL A 100 8.88 -8.10 -3.86
C VAL A 100 8.75 -8.85 -2.53
N GLN A 101 7.61 -9.51 -2.29
CA GLN A 101 7.42 -10.31 -1.07
C GLN A 101 8.45 -11.43 -0.96
N GLU A 102 8.68 -12.16 -2.05
CA GLU A 102 9.62 -13.27 -2.08
C GLU A 102 11.07 -12.79 -1.97
N PHE A 103 11.42 -11.66 -2.62
CA PHE A 103 12.72 -11.02 -2.44
C PHE A 103 12.98 -10.66 -0.97
N VAL A 104 12.03 -9.98 -0.31
CA VAL A 104 12.17 -9.58 1.11
C VAL A 104 12.26 -10.82 2.01
N ARG A 105 11.45 -11.85 1.75
CA ARG A 105 11.48 -13.11 2.51
C ARG A 105 12.86 -13.79 2.43
N ARG A 106 13.54 -13.73 1.29
CA ARG A 106 14.88 -14.29 1.07
C ARG A 106 16.00 -13.40 1.63
N HIS A 107 15.74 -12.12 1.89
CA HIS A 107 16.72 -11.15 2.37
C HIS A 107 16.22 -10.46 3.65
N PRO A 108 16.12 -11.18 4.78
CA PRO A 108 15.55 -10.64 6.02
C PRO A 108 16.36 -9.49 6.65
N SER A 109 17.61 -9.27 6.20
CA SER A 109 18.42 -8.11 6.59
C SER A 109 17.93 -6.80 5.96
N VAL A 110 17.21 -6.85 4.83
CA VAL A 110 16.69 -5.67 4.13
C VAL A 110 15.56 -5.05 4.95
N ARG A 111 15.71 -3.80 5.35
CA ARG A 111 14.66 -3.05 6.05
C ARG A 111 13.61 -2.54 5.05
N VAL A 112 12.34 -2.86 5.27
CA VAL A 112 11.27 -2.48 4.33
C VAL A 112 10.46 -1.32 4.89
N VAL A 113 10.32 -0.26 4.08
CA VAL A 113 9.60 0.96 4.42
C VAL A 113 8.49 1.22 3.39
N ASP A 114 7.22 1.18 3.77
CA ASP A 114 6.66 0.65 5.02
C ASP A 114 6.58 -0.89 5.00
N PRO A 115 6.35 -1.60 6.11
CA PRO A 115 6.11 -3.04 6.07
C PRO A 115 4.95 -3.40 5.12
N ILE A 116 5.15 -4.43 4.30
CA ILE A 116 4.21 -4.83 3.23
C ILE A 116 2.79 -5.07 3.77
N ASP A 117 2.66 -5.70 4.93
CA ASP A 117 1.37 -6.02 5.54
C ASP A 117 0.66 -4.77 6.08
N SER A 118 1.41 -3.80 6.61
CA SER A 118 0.88 -2.49 7.01
C SER A 118 0.33 -1.74 5.80
N VAL A 119 1.06 -1.76 4.67
CA VAL A 119 0.55 -1.16 3.42
C VAL A 119 -0.69 -1.90 2.93
N ARG A 120 -0.72 -3.23 3.02
CA ARG A 120 -1.88 -4.05 2.62
C ARG A 120 -3.13 -3.70 3.42
N LEU A 121 -3.02 -3.53 4.73
CA LEU A 121 -4.14 -3.06 5.57
C LEU A 121 -4.69 -1.72 5.06
N LEU A 122 -3.80 -0.78 4.71
CA LEU A 122 -4.17 0.54 4.20
C LEU A 122 -4.73 0.53 2.77
N THR A 123 -4.75 -0.62 2.08
CA THR A 123 -5.43 -0.76 0.78
C THR A 123 -6.92 -1.07 0.92
N ASP A 124 -7.38 -1.44 2.11
CA ASP A 124 -8.79 -1.66 2.45
C ASP A 124 -9.26 -0.55 3.41
N ARG A 125 -10.17 0.30 2.92
CA ARG A 125 -10.73 1.44 3.66
C ARG A 125 -11.52 0.98 4.88
N HIS A 126 -12.23 -0.13 4.79
CA HIS A 126 -12.96 -0.69 5.93
C HIS A 126 -11.99 -1.18 7.00
N ALA A 127 -10.95 -1.92 6.63
CA ALA A 127 -9.91 -2.36 7.57
C ALA A 127 -9.19 -1.19 8.23
N ALA A 128 -8.77 -0.18 7.45
CA ALA A 128 -8.13 1.02 7.97
C ALA A 128 -9.06 1.80 8.94
N CYS A 129 -10.33 1.97 8.59
CA CYS A 129 -11.28 2.64 9.47
C CYS A 129 -11.54 1.86 10.77
N ARG A 130 -11.62 0.53 10.73
CA ARG A 130 -11.74 -0.31 11.95
C ARG A 130 -10.51 -0.21 12.85
N MET A 131 -9.31 -0.19 12.26
CA MET A 131 -8.07 0.02 13.01
C MET A 131 -8.10 1.37 13.73
N LEU A 132 -8.50 2.44 13.05
CA LEU A 132 -8.61 3.77 13.65
C LEU A 132 -9.65 3.83 14.78
N GLN A 133 -10.79 3.13 14.64
CA GLN A 133 -11.77 3.01 15.73
C GLN A 133 -11.20 2.26 16.95
N THR A 134 -10.44 1.19 16.72
CA THR A 134 -9.81 0.43 17.80
C THR A 134 -8.80 1.29 18.56
N LEU A 135 -7.96 2.04 17.84
CA LEU A 135 -7.00 2.96 18.46
C LEU A 135 -7.70 4.07 19.25
N GLN A 136 -8.84 4.57 18.75
CA GLN A 136 -9.64 5.56 19.47
C GLN A 136 -10.21 4.98 20.78
N GLN A 137 -10.73 3.75 20.74
CA GLN A 137 -11.28 3.08 21.93
C GLN A 137 -10.22 2.83 23.00
N GLN A 138 -9.02 2.38 22.59
CA GLN A 138 -7.89 2.17 23.50
C GLN A 138 -7.44 3.48 24.16
N ALA A 139 -7.36 4.57 23.39
CA ALA A 139 -7.02 5.88 23.94
C ALA A 139 -8.08 6.42 24.92
N ASP A 140 -9.36 6.07 24.71
CA ASP A 140 -10.45 6.45 25.62
C ASP A 140 -10.46 5.59 26.91
N GLU A 141 -9.85 4.39 26.92
CA GLU A 141 -9.79 3.47 28.07
C GLU A 141 -8.57 3.69 28.99
N GLU A 142 -7.45 4.22 28.48
CA GLU A 142 -6.19 4.37 29.22
C GLU A 142 -6.08 5.67 30.06
N GLU A 143 -7.01 6.62 29.92
CA GLU A 143 -6.97 7.92 30.61
C GLU A 143 -7.99 8.03 31.76
N ASP A 144 -7.59 7.59 32.96
CA ASP A 144 -8.21 7.96 34.25
C ASP A 144 -7.48 9.16 34.93
N ASP A 145 -6.34 9.64 34.38
CA ASP A 145 -5.53 10.71 34.96
C ASP A 145 -5.18 11.83 33.97
N ALA A 146 -5.94 12.93 34.09
CA ALA A 146 -5.52 14.33 34.01
C ALA A 146 -4.45 14.76 32.96
N GLU A 147 -4.77 14.77 31.67
CA GLU A 147 -4.43 15.90 30.79
C GLU A 147 -5.32 15.90 29.55
N GLN A 148 -5.89 17.06 29.21
CA GLN A 148 -6.94 17.19 28.21
C GLN A 148 -6.34 17.18 26.79
N VAL A 149 -5.73 16.05 26.40
CA VAL A 149 -5.20 15.88 25.05
C VAL A 149 -6.38 15.78 24.08
N GLN A 150 -6.30 16.52 22.97
CA GLN A 150 -7.36 16.57 21.98
C GLN A 150 -7.54 15.18 21.33
N ARG A 151 -8.59 14.47 21.74
CA ARG A 151 -8.90 13.12 21.26
C ARG A 151 -9.00 13.06 19.74
N PHE A 152 -8.26 12.12 19.14
CA PHE A 152 -8.48 11.74 17.75
C PHE A 152 -9.90 11.16 17.64
N LYS A 153 -10.76 11.78 16.82
CA LYS A 153 -12.12 11.28 16.56
C LYS A 153 -12.28 10.93 15.10
N GLY A 154 -12.51 9.64 14.83
CA GLY A 154 -12.90 9.17 13.51
C GLY A 154 -14.38 9.48 13.21
N PRO A 155 -14.75 9.77 11.95
CA PRO A 155 -16.16 9.80 11.57
C PRO A 155 -16.77 8.40 11.69
N ASN A 156 -18.05 8.34 12.07
CA ASN A 156 -18.82 7.10 11.97
C ASN A 156 -18.84 6.63 10.51
N PHE A 157 -18.69 5.32 10.31
CA PHE A 157 -18.77 4.71 8.99
C PHE A 157 -19.61 3.45 9.04
N ARG A 158 -20.10 3.06 7.87
CA ARG A 158 -20.83 1.82 7.65
C ARG A 158 -20.42 1.25 6.30
N VAL A 159 -20.20 -0.05 6.24
CA VAL A 159 -19.99 -0.76 4.96
C VAL A 159 -21.35 -1.17 4.42
N VAL A 160 -21.56 -0.95 3.12
CA VAL A 160 -22.76 -1.34 2.39
C VAL A 160 -22.34 -2.16 1.19
N GLU A 161 -22.55 -3.47 1.28
CA GLU A 161 -22.13 -4.50 0.33
C GLU A 161 -23.33 -5.13 -0.40
N SER A 162 -24.56 -4.85 0.06
CA SER A 162 -25.78 -5.42 -0.51
C SER A 162 -26.94 -4.43 -0.59
N PRO A 163 -27.92 -4.66 -1.49
CA PRO A 163 -29.14 -3.87 -1.55
C PRO A 163 -29.90 -3.84 -0.21
N GLN A 164 -29.90 -4.94 0.55
CA GLN A 164 -30.57 -5.03 1.85
C GLN A 164 -29.90 -4.14 2.91
N GLN A 165 -28.56 -4.10 2.92
CA GLN A 165 -27.82 -3.19 3.80
C GLN A 165 -28.06 -1.73 3.43
N PHE A 166 -28.19 -1.44 2.12
CA PHE A 166 -28.55 -0.10 1.65
C PHE A 166 -29.96 0.31 2.11
N GLN A 167 -30.95 -0.58 2.01
CA GLN A 167 -32.30 -0.32 2.55
C GLN A 167 -32.29 -0.07 4.07
N THR A 168 -31.43 -0.78 4.80
CA THR A 168 -31.26 -0.54 6.24
C THR A 168 -30.68 0.85 6.53
N LEU A 169 -29.71 1.30 5.73
CA LEU A 169 -29.15 2.65 5.84
C LEU A 169 -30.21 3.72 5.55
N LEU A 170 -31.09 3.50 4.56
CA LEU A 170 -32.22 4.41 4.27
C LEU A 170 -33.17 4.51 5.48
N ALA A 171 -33.55 3.37 6.06
CA ALA A 171 -34.42 3.37 7.25
C ALA A 171 -33.79 4.07 8.47
N GLU A 172 -32.47 4.05 8.60
CA GLU A 172 -31.75 4.81 9.63
C GLU A 172 -31.70 6.32 9.37
N LEU A 173 -31.59 6.72 8.11
CA LEU A 173 -31.69 8.13 7.70
C LEU A 173 -33.10 8.67 7.99
N ASP A 174 -34.15 7.95 7.59
CA ASP A 174 -35.54 8.34 7.83
C ASP A 174 -35.87 8.44 9.32
N ALA A 175 -35.29 7.55 10.13
CA ALA A 175 -35.43 7.57 11.57
C ALA A 175 -34.51 8.57 12.30
N GLY A 176 -33.68 9.33 11.58
CA GLY A 176 -32.77 10.34 12.14
C GLY A 176 -31.59 9.79 12.95
N ARG A 177 -31.31 8.48 12.87
CA ARG A 177 -30.16 7.82 13.54
C ARG A 177 -28.85 8.05 12.79
N THR A 178 -28.93 8.26 11.48
CA THR A 178 -27.82 8.69 10.61
C THR A 178 -28.18 10.04 9.99
N ARG A 179 -27.19 10.93 9.77
CA ARG A 179 -27.45 12.30 9.27
C ARG A 179 -26.71 12.57 7.97
N LEU A 180 -27.36 13.37 7.11
CA LEU A 180 -26.74 13.94 5.92
C LEU A 180 -25.90 15.18 6.28
N PRO A 181 -24.85 15.50 5.50
CA PRO A 181 -24.39 14.78 4.30
C PRO A 181 -23.59 13.51 4.63
N LEU A 182 -23.71 12.49 3.77
CA LEU A 182 -22.87 11.30 3.78
C LEU A 182 -21.85 11.34 2.64
N ILE A 183 -20.66 10.78 2.87
CA ILE A 183 -19.64 10.59 1.83
C ILE A 183 -19.57 9.11 1.51
N CYS A 184 -19.87 8.75 0.26
CA CYS A 184 -19.71 7.38 -0.23
C CYS A 184 -18.30 7.20 -0.82
N LYS A 185 -17.60 6.16 -0.38
CA LYS A 185 -16.29 5.75 -0.92
C LYS A 185 -16.34 4.24 -1.17
N SER A 186 -15.55 3.75 -2.12
CA SER A 186 -15.36 2.31 -2.35
C SER A 186 -14.76 1.62 -1.11
N VAL A 187 -14.59 0.31 -1.12
CA VAL A 187 -13.80 -0.37 -0.06
C VAL A 187 -12.31 -0.23 -0.38
N GLU A 188 -11.94 -0.31 -1.65
CA GLU A 188 -10.57 -0.14 -2.13
C GLU A 188 -10.09 1.28 -1.86
N ALA A 189 -9.02 1.41 -1.09
CA ALA A 189 -8.49 2.69 -0.62
C ALA A 189 -7.52 3.36 -1.60
N CYS A 190 -7.02 2.62 -2.59
CA CYS A 190 -6.00 3.05 -3.53
C CYS A 190 -6.35 2.57 -4.96
N GLY A 191 -5.96 3.30 -6.00
CA GLY A 191 -6.27 2.96 -7.39
C GLY A 191 -7.28 3.93 -8.02
N ALA A 192 -6.98 4.39 -9.23
CA ALA A 192 -7.87 5.25 -10.00
C ALA A 192 -8.93 4.40 -10.71
N LEU A 193 -10.20 4.72 -10.47
CA LEU A 193 -11.41 4.19 -11.11
C LEU A 193 -11.75 2.71 -10.83
N ALA A 194 -12.39 2.45 -9.69
CA ALA A 194 -13.39 1.37 -9.61
C ALA A 194 -14.64 1.79 -10.42
N ALA A 195 -14.53 1.76 -11.75
CA ALA A 195 -15.67 1.77 -12.66
C ALA A 195 -15.78 0.39 -13.30
N VAL A 196 -15.86 -0.66 -12.48
CA VAL A 196 -16.33 -1.96 -12.97
C VAL A 196 -17.84 -1.81 -13.13
N GLY A 197 -18.27 -1.76 -14.40
CA GLY A 197 -19.64 -1.49 -14.80
C GLY A 197 -20.64 -2.38 -14.06
N VAL A 198 -21.61 -1.75 -13.42
CA VAL A 198 -22.90 -2.38 -13.14
C VAL A 198 -23.47 -2.79 -14.50
N ASN A 199 -23.42 -4.09 -14.79
CA ASN A 199 -24.07 -4.68 -15.94
C ASN A 199 -25.58 -4.51 -15.72
N ALA A 200 -26.13 -3.37 -16.12
CA ALA A 200 -27.55 -3.11 -16.09
C ALA A 200 -28.21 -4.11 -17.03
N GLY A 201 -28.83 -5.14 -16.44
CA GLY A 201 -29.61 -6.13 -17.16
C GLY A 201 -30.67 -5.44 -18.00
N ARG A 202 -30.42 -5.32 -19.30
CA ARG A 202 -31.45 -5.13 -20.30
C ARG A 202 -32.15 -6.47 -20.49
N SER A 203 -33.17 -6.73 -19.67
CA SER A 203 -34.25 -7.62 -20.06
C SER A 203 -35.05 -6.90 -21.16
N GLY A 204 -34.81 -7.27 -22.41
CA GLY A 204 -35.68 -6.90 -23.52
C GLY A 204 -37.00 -7.64 -23.40
N SER A 205 -38.08 -6.88 -23.32
CA SER A 205 -39.44 -7.27 -23.69
C SER A 205 -39.55 -7.49 -25.19
#